data_AF-A0A3P9CHJ0-F1
#
_entry.id   AF-A0A3P9CHJ0-F1
#
_cell.length_a   1.000
_cell.length_b   1.000
_cell.length_c   1.000
_cell.angle_alpha   90.00
_cell.angle_beta   90.00
_cell.angle_gamma   90.00
#
_symmetry.space_group_name_H-M   'P 1'
#
loop_
_entity.id
_entity.type
_entity.pdbx_description
1 polymer ?
#
loop_
_entity_poly.entity_id
_entity_poly.type
_entity_poly.pdbx_seq_one_letter_code
_entity_poly.pdbx_strand_id
1 'polypeptide(L)'
;MCTGKCSRCIAITLYPLVVISIICNIVLFFPDGNVTYDKDGHITEEVKYMGGLIGGGVLVLLPALYIHLTGKKGCYGNRCGMFLSIAFAAVGVAGGLYSIIVAVLGLQNGPLCKTGLVWTTPFKELTDDSHYLMDKTLWSLCTEPKNIVEFNLGLFGTLLATSCLQVILCATQMINGLFGCLCGTCNKEAQIA
;
A
#
# COMPACT_ATOMS: atom_id res chain seq x y z
N MET A 1 -10.13 0.18 -28.64
CA MET A 1 -10.72 -0.38 -27.40
C MET A 1 -10.89 0.75 -26.40
N CYS A 2 -12.08 0.94 -25.81
CA CYS A 2 -12.34 2.05 -24.88
C CYS A 2 -11.61 1.86 -23.55
N THR A 3 -10.36 2.31 -23.48
CA THR A 3 -9.52 2.37 -22.26
C THR A 3 -10.22 3.01 -21.07
N GLY A 4 -11.16 3.94 -21.30
CA GLY A 4 -11.90 4.64 -20.25
C GLY A 4 -12.76 3.74 -19.32
N LYS A 5 -13.38 2.66 -19.83
CA LYS A 5 -14.18 1.75 -18.99
C LYS A 5 -13.29 0.90 -18.07
N CYS A 6 -12.20 0.36 -18.62
CA CYS A 6 -11.21 -0.40 -17.85
C CYS A 6 -10.53 0.48 -16.78
N SER A 7 -10.15 1.70 -17.15
CA SER A 7 -9.56 2.69 -16.26
C SER A 7 -10.48 3.09 -15.10
N ARG A 8 -11.79 3.19 -15.34
CA ARG A 8 -12.78 3.41 -14.28
C ARG A 8 -12.88 2.24 -13.32
N CYS A 9 -12.85 0.99 -13.80
CA CYS A 9 -12.84 -0.18 -12.92
C CYS A 9 -11.58 -0.19 -12.04
N ILE A 10 -10.42 0.11 -12.61
CA ILE A 10 -9.15 0.23 -11.84
C ILE A 10 -9.30 1.25 -10.71
N ALA A 11 -9.79 2.45 -11.01
CA ALA A 11 -9.96 3.49 -9.99
C ALA A 11 -10.95 3.10 -8.89
N ILE A 12 -12.08 2.47 -9.24
CA ILE A 12 -13.07 2.01 -8.26
C ILE A 12 -12.47 0.94 -7.34
N THR A 13 -11.68 0.01 -7.88
CA THR A 13 -11.01 -1.03 -7.10
C THR A 13 -9.91 -0.48 -6.19
N LEU A 14 -9.27 0.64 -6.56
CA LEU A 14 -8.22 1.25 -5.73
C LEU A 14 -8.77 1.86 -4.43
N TYR A 15 -10.00 2.39 -4.41
CA TYR A 15 -10.58 2.98 -3.19
C TYR A 15 -10.64 2.05 -1.98
N PRO A 16 -11.22 0.83 -2.06
CA PRO A 16 -11.23 -0.07 -0.90
C PRO A 16 -9.81 -0.47 -0.49
N LEU A 17 -8.87 -0.65 -1.44
CA LEU A 17 -7.47 -0.96 -1.12
C LEU A 17 -6.82 0.18 -0.33
N VAL A 18 -7.00 1.43 -0.76
CA VAL A 18 -6.53 2.63 -0.04
C VAL A 18 -7.09 2.69 1.38
N VAL A 19 -8.39 2.46 1.54
CA VAL A 19 -9.05 2.49 2.86
C VAL A 19 -8.48 1.39 3.76
N ILE A 20 -8.30 0.18 3.24
CA ILE A 20 -7.68 -0.93 4.00
C ILE A 20 -6.25 -0.54 4.41
N SER A 21 -5.43 0.01 3.50
CA SER A 21 -4.06 0.42 3.82
C SER A 21 -3.99 1.48 4.93
N ILE A 22 -4.88 2.46 4.89
CA ILE A 22 -4.98 3.51 5.92
C ILE A 22 -5.40 2.89 7.26
N ILE A 23 -6.45 2.07 7.27
CA ILE A 23 -6.96 1.43 8.49
C ILE A 23 -5.88 0.53 9.10
N CYS A 24 -5.23 -0.33 8.31
CA CYS A 24 -4.17 -1.20 8.81
C CYS A 24 -3.03 -0.41 9.46
N ASN A 25 -2.61 0.71 8.85
CA ASN A 25 -1.55 1.54 9.42
C ASN A 25 -1.99 2.27 10.70
N ILE A 26 -3.23 2.72 10.79
CA ILE A 26 -3.77 3.35 12.02
C ILE A 26 -3.84 2.30 13.14
N VAL A 27 -4.36 1.11 12.85
CA VAL A 27 -4.48 0.03 13.83
C VAL A 27 -3.08 -0.42 14.30
N LEU A 28 -2.07 -0.46 13.42
CA LEU A 28 -0.69 -0.79 13.80
C LEU A 28 -0.10 0.12 14.89
N PHE A 29 -0.57 1.36 15.05
CA PHE A 29 -0.14 2.26 16.14
C PHE A 29 -0.68 1.86 17.51
N PHE A 30 -1.71 1.02 17.56
CA PHE A 30 -2.39 0.62 18.80
C PHE A 30 -2.31 -0.90 19.00
N PRO A 31 -1.12 -1.43 19.34
CA PRO A 31 -0.97 -2.85 19.60
C PRO A 31 -1.91 -3.29 20.74
N ASP A 32 -2.65 -4.37 20.50
CA ASP A 32 -3.70 -4.89 21.41
C ASP A 32 -4.80 -3.86 21.75
N GLY A 33 -4.98 -2.83 20.90
CA GLY A 33 -5.95 -1.75 21.12
C GLY A 33 -5.61 -0.84 22.31
N ASN A 34 -4.42 -0.96 22.88
CA ASN A 34 -4.01 -0.21 24.05
C ASN A 34 -3.10 0.97 23.66
N VAL A 35 -3.47 2.16 24.13
CA VAL A 35 -2.77 3.43 23.88
C VAL A 35 -1.55 3.64 24.79
N THR A 36 -1.37 2.81 25.83
CA THR A 36 -0.24 2.97 26.76
C THR A 36 1.10 2.66 26.10
N TYR A 37 1.15 1.67 25.21
CA TYR A 37 2.37 1.26 24.54
C TYR A 37 2.96 2.37 23.65
N ASP A 38 2.10 3.17 23.00
CA ASP A 38 2.52 4.37 22.25
C ASP A 38 3.14 5.42 23.17
N LYS A 39 2.46 5.73 24.28
CA LYS A 39 2.88 6.76 25.25
C LYS A 39 4.22 6.44 25.90
N ASP A 40 4.48 5.15 26.12
CA ASP A 40 5.72 4.68 26.73
C ASP A 40 6.84 4.46 25.70
N GLY A 41 6.59 4.76 24.42
CA GLY A 41 7.56 4.64 23.32
C GLY A 41 7.76 3.21 22.80
N HIS A 42 6.98 2.24 23.28
CA HIS A 42 7.06 0.82 22.94
C HIS A 42 6.25 0.50 21.67
N ILE A 43 6.65 1.10 20.54
CA ILE A 43 6.09 0.81 19.21
C ILE A 43 7.19 0.37 18.25
N THR A 44 6.88 -0.68 17.49
CA THR A 44 7.66 -1.18 16.34
C THR A 44 8.03 -0.04 15.39
N GLU A 45 9.31 0.15 15.11
CA GLU A 45 9.82 1.29 14.35
C GLU A 45 9.21 1.41 12.95
N GLU A 46 8.96 0.29 12.30
CA GLU A 46 8.43 0.22 10.94
C GLU A 46 7.01 0.81 10.82
N VAL A 47 6.24 0.81 11.91
CA VAL A 47 4.91 1.45 11.96
C VAL A 47 5.02 2.96 11.80
N LYS A 48 6.10 3.56 12.35
CA LYS A 48 6.34 5.01 12.30
C LYS A 48 6.70 5.50 10.90
N TYR A 49 7.13 4.61 10.00
CA TYR A 49 7.31 4.93 8.59
C TYR A 49 5.99 5.14 7.84
N MET A 50 4.85 4.81 8.45
CA MET A 50 3.52 5.11 7.89
C MET A 50 3.33 4.59 6.46
N GLY A 51 3.89 3.41 6.16
CA GLY A 51 3.86 2.82 4.81
C GLY A 51 2.46 2.67 4.25
N GLY A 52 1.49 2.24 5.07
CA GLY A 52 0.10 2.09 4.65
C GLY A 52 -0.67 3.41 4.56
N LEU A 53 -0.37 4.39 5.42
CA LEU A 53 -1.06 5.69 5.42
C LEU A 53 -0.53 6.60 4.29
N ILE A 54 0.79 6.78 4.20
CA ILE A 54 1.43 7.65 3.21
C ILE A 54 1.54 6.92 1.87
N GLY A 55 2.12 5.72 1.85
CA GLY A 55 2.36 4.94 0.64
C GLY A 55 1.07 4.38 0.05
N GLY A 56 0.51 3.35 0.67
CA GLY A 56 -0.71 2.68 0.20
C GLY A 56 -1.98 3.54 0.31
N GLY A 57 -1.94 4.63 1.09
CA GLY A 57 -3.06 5.53 1.32
C GLY A 57 -3.00 6.75 0.42
N VAL A 58 -2.33 7.80 0.86
CA VAL A 58 -2.30 9.12 0.20
C VAL A 58 -1.75 9.03 -1.22
N LEU A 59 -0.58 8.41 -1.42
CA LEU A 59 0.07 8.37 -2.73
C LEU A 59 -0.69 7.55 -3.77
N VAL A 60 -1.47 6.55 -3.35
CA VAL A 60 -2.34 5.75 -4.24
C VAL A 60 -3.73 6.39 -4.42
N LEU A 61 -4.21 7.16 -3.44
CA LEU A 61 -5.49 7.89 -3.57
C LEU A 61 -5.43 8.96 -4.67
N LEU A 62 -4.29 9.65 -4.82
CA LEU A 62 -4.09 10.67 -5.85
C LEU A 62 -4.36 10.14 -7.28
N PRO A 63 -3.71 9.05 -7.75
CA PRO A 63 -4.05 8.44 -9.02
C PRO A 63 -5.48 7.90 -9.06
N ALA A 64 -5.99 7.27 -8.01
CA ALA A 64 -7.36 6.75 -8.02
C ALA A 64 -8.39 7.85 -8.30
N LEU A 65 -8.26 9.01 -7.64
CA LEU A 65 -9.10 10.19 -7.88
C LEU A 65 -8.92 10.74 -9.29
N TYR A 66 -7.67 10.94 -9.73
CA TYR A 66 -7.37 11.47 -11.05
C TYR A 66 -7.97 10.60 -12.15
N ILE A 67 -7.69 9.29 -12.10
CA ILE A 67 -8.16 8.29 -13.06
C ILE A 67 -9.70 8.25 -13.10
N HIS A 68 -10.35 8.26 -11.94
CA HIS A 68 -11.82 8.26 -11.86
C HIS A 68 -12.42 9.52 -12.50
N LEU A 69 -11.85 10.70 -12.25
CA LEU A 69 -12.33 11.96 -12.82
C LEU A 69 -12.11 12.01 -14.34
N THR A 70 -10.96 11.55 -14.82
CA THR A 70 -10.67 11.52 -16.27
C THR A 70 -11.47 10.44 -17.00
N GLY A 71 -11.79 9.32 -16.35
CA GLY A 71 -12.61 8.25 -16.91
C GLY A 71 -14.07 8.64 -17.20
N LYS A 72 -14.57 9.71 -16.57
CA LYS A 72 -15.93 10.26 -16.81
C LYS A 72 -16.02 11.15 -18.06
N LYS A 73 -14.92 11.78 -18.48
CA LYS A 73 -14.92 12.79 -19.55
C LYS A 73 -14.92 12.23 -20.98
N GLY A 74 -14.98 10.89 -21.16
CA GLY A 74 -14.97 10.25 -22.48
C GLY A 74 -13.62 10.36 -23.21
N CYS A 75 -13.53 9.83 -24.44
CA CYS A 75 -12.33 9.83 -25.29
C CYS A 75 -11.87 11.23 -25.79
N TYR A 76 -12.33 12.32 -25.19
CA TYR A 76 -11.87 13.67 -25.50
C TYR A 76 -10.67 14.05 -24.61
N GLY A 77 -9.59 13.29 -24.74
CA GLY A 77 -8.34 13.53 -24.03
C GLY A 77 -7.36 14.31 -24.89
N ASN A 78 -7.11 15.59 -24.57
CA ASN A 78 -5.92 16.28 -25.08
C ASN A 78 -4.66 15.52 -24.62
N ARG A 79 -3.61 15.52 -25.43
CA ARG A 79 -2.32 14.82 -25.19
C ARG A 79 -1.78 15.06 -23.77
N CYS A 80 -1.97 16.27 -23.23
CA CYS A 80 -1.60 16.65 -21.87
C CYS A 80 -2.30 15.84 -20.75
N GLY A 81 -3.59 15.50 -20.90
CA GLY A 81 -4.33 14.71 -19.91
C GLY A 81 -3.87 13.25 -19.80
N MET A 82 -3.34 12.70 -20.90
CA MET A 82 -2.83 11.32 -20.92
C MET A 82 -1.45 11.21 -20.27
N PHE A 83 -0.56 12.18 -20.50
CA PHE A 83 0.73 12.26 -19.79
C PHE A 83 0.55 12.41 -18.28
N LEU A 84 -0.41 13.24 -17.86
CA LEU A 84 -0.73 13.38 -16.43
C LEU A 84 -1.26 12.08 -15.83
N SER A 85 -2.09 11.31 -16.56
CA SER A 85 -2.55 10.00 -16.08
C SER A 85 -1.39 9.03 -15.83
N ILE A 86 -0.40 9.00 -16.73
CA ILE A 86 0.81 8.19 -16.57
C ILE A 86 1.63 8.67 -15.36
N ALA A 87 1.81 9.98 -15.21
CA ALA A 87 2.56 10.55 -14.09
C ALA A 87 1.91 10.22 -12.73
N PHE A 88 0.59 10.41 -12.60
CA PHE A 88 -0.12 10.04 -11.37
C PHE A 88 -0.08 8.53 -11.13
N ALA A 89 -0.23 7.69 -12.17
CA ALA A 89 -0.10 6.25 -12.03
C ALA A 89 1.30 5.83 -11.54
N ALA A 90 2.36 6.50 -12.01
CA ALA A 90 3.72 6.30 -11.51
C ALA A 90 3.87 6.68 -10.03
N VAL A 91 3.22 7.76 -9.59
CA VAL A 91 3.15 8.12 -8.15
C VAL A 91 2.46 7.00 -7.35
N GLY A 92 1.37 6.43 -7.87
CA GLY A 92 0.69 5.29 -7.24
C GLY A 92 1.57 4.04 -7.14
N VAL A 93 2.35 3.74 -8.19
CA VAL A 93 3.33 2.64 -8.16
C VAL A 93 4.41 2.92 -7.11
N ALA A 94 4.97 4.14 -7.06
CA ALA A 94 5.97 4.50 -6.07
C ALA A 94 5.42 4.40 -4.63
N GLY A 95 4.19 4.87 -4.40
CA GLY A 95 3.51 4.75 -3.11
C GLY A 95 3.26 3.30 -2.68
N GLY A 96 2.78 2.46 -3.60
CA GLY A 96 2.59 1.04 -3.35
C GLY A 96 3.91 0.30 -3.07
N LEU A 97 4.97 0.59 -3.83
CA LEU A 97 6.30 0.01 -3.59
C LEU A 97 6.88 0.45 -2.24
N TYR A 98 6.72 1.72 -1.86
CA TYR A 98 7.11 2.20 -0.54
C TYR A 98 6.39 1.43 0.57
N SER A 99 5.07 1.25 0.44
CA SER A 99 4.26 0.48 1.39
C SER A 99 4.69 -0.99 1.46
N ILE A 100 5.02 -1.62 0.32
CA ILE A 100 5.57 -2.99 0.27
C ILE A 100 6.87 -3.08 1.06
N ILE A 101 7.83 -2.16 0.84
CA ILE A 101 9.13 -2.18 1.51
C ILE A 101 8.93 -2.08 3.02
N VAL A 102 8.13 -1.12 3.49
CA VAL A 102 7.83 -0.95 4.91
C VAL A 102 7.15 -2.21 5.49
N ALA A 103 6.19 -2.79 4.77
CA ALA A 103 5.51 -4.01 5.23
C ALA A 103 6.42 -5.22 5.30
N VAL A 104 7.32 -5.40 4.33
CA VAL A 104 8.33 -6.46 4.35
C VAL A 104 9.28 -6.28 5.52
N LEU A 105 9.78 -5.06 5.77
CA LEU A 105 10.63 -4.78 6.93
C LEU A 105 9.91 -5.07 8.25
N GLY A 106 8.63 -4.68 8.38
CA GLY A 106 7.83 -4.97 9.58
C GLY A 106 7.56 -6.46 9.81
N LEU A 107 7.52 -7.25 8.74
CA LEU A 107 7.42 -8.72 8.80
C LEU A 107 8.77 -9.42 9.00
N GLN A 108 9.87 -8.81 8.57
CA GLN A 108 11.20 -9.40 8.72
C GLN A 108 11.76 -9.12 10.12
N ASN A 109 11.67 -7.88 10.59
CA ASN A 109 12.19 -7.47 11.89
C ASN A 109 11.28 -7.92 13.06
N GLY A 110 9.99 -8.14 12.76
CA GLY A 110 8.99 -8.51 13.74
C GLY A 110 8.61 -7.37 14.70
N PRO A 111 7.64 -7.59 15.60
CA PRO A 111 7.19 -6.55 16.51
C PRO A 111 8.19 -6.28 17.62
N LEU A 112 8.18 -5.04 18.13
CA LEU A 112 8.72 -4.73 19.44
C LEU A 112 7.83 -5.36 20.51
N CYS A 113 8.41 -6.17 21.39
CA CYS A 113 7.68 -6.82 22.47
C CYS A 113 8.56 -6.99 23.70
N LYS A 114 7.93 -7.28 24.83
CA LYS A 114 8.61 -7.61 26.06
C LYS A 114 9.02 -9.08 26.05
N THR A 115 10.30 -9.34 26.30
CA THR A 115 10.84 -10.67 26.57
C THR A 115 11.37 -10.69 28.00
N GLY A 116 10.66 -11.41 28.88
CA GLY A 116 10.89 -11.34 30.33
C GLY A 116 10.64 -9.94 30.90
N LEU A 117 11.72 -9.16 31.12
CA LEU A 117 11.67 -7.80 31.68
C LEU A 117 12.14 -6.71 30.71
N VAL A 118 12.62 -7.06 29.52
CA VAL A 118 13.23 -6.12 28.57
C VAL A 118 12.37 -6.00 27.31
N TRP A 119 12.24 -4.79 26.79
CA TRP A 119 11.61 -4.53 25.49
C TRP A 119 12.65 -4.66 24.37
N THR A 120 12.39 -5.54 23.41
CA THR A 120 13.30 -5.80 22.30
C THR A 120 12.52 -6.29 21.07
N THR A 121 13.20 -6.41 19.94
CA THR A 121 12.71 -7.06 18.72
C THR A 121 13.40 -8.41 18.57
N PRO A 122 12.94 -9.47 19.27
CA PRO A 122 13.67 -10.73 19.38
C PRO A 122 13.85 -11.44 18.04
N PHE A 123 13.01 -11.10 17.04
CA PHE A 123 13.03 -11.71 15.71
C PHE A 123 14.03 -11.09 14.75
N LYS A 124 14.55 -9.89 15.06
CA LYS A 124 15.47 -9.15 14.18
C LYS A 124 16.86 -9.80 14.08
N GLU A 125 17.30 -10.47 15.14
CA GLU A 125 18.63 -11.08 15.24
C GLU A 125 18.63 -12.61 15.08
N LEU A 126 17.45 -13.21 14.82
CA LEU A 126 17.33 -14.65 14.60
C LEU A 126 17.91 -15.03 13.22
N THR A 127 19.22 -15.27 13.17
CA THR A 127 19.94 -15.85 12.03
C THR A 127 20.10 -17.36 12.25
N ASP A 128 19.27 -18.19 11.60
CA ASP A 128 19.73 -19.16 10.58
C ASP A 128 18.79 -20.34 10.31
N ASP A 129 17.85 -20.76 11.17
CA ASP A 129 17.03 -21.96 10.85
C ASP A 129 15.55 -21.90 11.27
N SER A 130 15.14 -20.90 12.04
CA SER A 130 13.78 -20.82 12.60
C SER A 130 13.15 -19.44 12.36
N HIS A 131 12.48 -19.30 11.22
CA HIS A 131 11.67 -18.13 10.93
C HIS A 131 10.41 -18.16 11.79
N TYR A 132 10.23 -17.15 12.66
CA TYR A 132 9.03 -17.00 13.50
C TYR A 132 7.72 -16.94 12.69
N LEU A 133 7.80 -16.60 11.40
CA LEU A 133 6.67 -16.64 10.47
C LEU A 133 6.15 -18.07 10.21
N MET A 134 7.03 -19.07 10.30
CA MET A 134 6.73 -20.48 10.05
C MET A 134 6.60 -21.27 11.35
N ASP A 135 7.34 -20.89 12.38
CA ASP A 135 7.33 -21.57 13.68
C ASP A 135 6.60 -20.75 14.75
N LYS A 136 5.37 -21.18 15.07
CA LYS A 136 4.55 -20.56 16.12
C LYS A 136 5.09 -20.76 17.53
N THR A 137 6.00 -21.71 17.76
CA THR A 137 6.58 -21.91 19.09
C THR A 137 7.40 -20.70 19.54
N LEU A 138 8.00 -19.98 18.58
CA LEU A 138 8.75 -18.75 18.78
C LEU A 138 7.88 -17.56 19.23
N TRP A 139 6.56 -17.62 19.04
CA TRP A 139 5.67 -16.51 19.41
C TRP A 139 5.59 -16.34 20.93
N SER A 140 5.91 -17.41 21.68
CA SER A 140 5.97 -17.40 23.14
C SER A 140 7.10 -16.53 23.72
N LEU A 141 8.07 -16.12 22.89
CA LEU A 141 9.15 -15.20 23.30
C LEU A 141 8.63 -13.80 23.66
N CYS A 142 7.51 -13.40 23.07
CA CYS A 142 6.83 -12.16 23.35
C CYS A 142 5.75 -12.39 24.42
N THR A 143 5.98 -11.89 25.64
CA THR A 143 5.03 -12.03 26.75
C THR A 143 4.00 -10.89 26.78
N GLU A 144 4.40 -9.70 26.32
CA GLU A 144 3.55 -8.51 26.29
C GLU A 144 3.94 -7.64 25.07
N PRO A 145 2.99 -7.07 24.32
CA PRO A 145 1.53 -7.23 24.40
C PRO A 145 1.05 -8.65 24.03
N LYS A 146 -0.15 -9.04 24.48
CA LYS A 146 -0.72 -10.35 24.14
C LYS A 146 -1.00 -10.43 22.63
N ASN A 147 -0.67 -11.56 22.01
CA ASN A 147 -0.88 -11.82 20.58
C ASN A 147 -0.23 -10.79 19.63
N ILE A 148 0.79 -10.05 20.09
CA ILE A 148 1.43 -9.01 19.28
C ILE A 148 2.03 -9.54 17.98
N VAL A 149 2.52 -10.78 17.99
CA VAL A 149 3.11 -11.42 16.80
C VAL A 149 2.04 -11.66 15.73
N GLU A 150 0.87 -12.18 16.12
CA GLU A 150 -0.25 -12.39 15.20
C GLU A 150 -0.81 -11.07 14.68
N PHE A 151 -0.92 -10.07 15.56
CA PHE A 151 -1.35 -8.73 15.21
C PHE A 151 -0.43 -8.07 14.17
N ASN A 152 0.88 -8.11 14.41
CA ASN A 152 1.90 -7.58 13.50
C ASN A 152 1.87 -8.32 12.15
N LEU A 153 1.84 -9.65 12.19
CA LEU A 153 1.78 -10.50 11.00
C LEU A 153 0.52 -10.25 10.16
N GLY A 154 -0.64 -10.17 10.81
CA GLY A 154 -1.92 -9.94 10.15
C GLY A 154 -1.99 -8.58 9.46
N LEU A 155 -1.58 -7.51 10.15
CA LEU A 155 -1.68 -6.15 9.63
C LEU A 155 -0.62 -5.85 8.57
N PHE A 156 0.66 -6.16 8.81
CA PHE A 156 1.69 -5.98 7.79
C PHE A 156 1.50 -6.94 6.61
N GLY A 157 1.02 -8.17 6.83
CA GLY A 157 0.64 -9.08 5.76
C GLY A 157 -0.50 -8.55 4.89
N THR A 158 -1.52 -7.94 5.51
CA THR A 158 -2.61 -7.28 4.78
C THR A 158 -2.11 -6.06 4.01
N LEU A 159 -1.23 -5.24 4.61
CA LEU A 159 -0.57 -4.13 3.93
C LEU A 159 0.23 -4.60 2.72
N LEU A 160 1.00 -5.68 2.86
CA LEU A 160 1.78 -6.26 1.76
C LEU A 160 0.87 -6.70 0.61
N ALA A 161 -0.18 -7.48 0.90
CA ALA A 161 -1.10 -7.98 -0.12
C ALA A 161 -1.84 -6.84 -0.83
N THR A 162 -2.38 -5.87 -0.07
CA THR A 162 -3.09 -4.72 -0.65
C THR A 162 -2.16 -3.84 -1.48
N SER A 163 -0.94 -3.59 -1.03
CA SER A 163 0.03 -2.76 -1.75
C SER A 163 0.51 -3.43 -3.05
N CYS A 164 0.69 -4.76 -3.06
CA CYS A 164 0.95 -5.52 -4.29
C CYS A 164 -0.17 -5.33 -5.33
N LEU A 165 -1.44 -5.43 -4.91
CA LEU A 165 -2.58 -5.18 -5.78
C LEU A 165 -2.61 -3.74 -6.30
N GLN A 166 -2.31 -2.76 -5.44
CA GLN A 166 -2.23 -1.35 -5.85
C GLN A 166 -1.15 -1.11 -6.91
N VAL A 167 0.03 -1.70 -6.75
CA VAL A 167 1.12 -1.62 -7.74
C VAL A 167 0.68 -2.23 -9.08
N ILE A 168 0.07 -3.41 -9.06
CA ILE A 168 -0.43 -4.07 -10.29
C ILE A 168 -1.46 -3.19 -11.00
N LEU A 169 -2.43 -2.65 -10.27
CA LEU A 169 -3.49 -1.79 -10.81
C LEU A 169 -2.94 -0.47 -11.37
N CYS A 170 -2.04 0.19 -10.65
CA CYS A 170 -1.41 1.43 -11.11
C CYS A 170 -0.48 1.19 -12.30
N ALA A 171 0.29 0.10 -12.32
CA ALA A 171 1.11 -0.29 -13.47
C ALA A 171 0.25 -0.58 -14.70
N THR A 172 -0.88 -1.27 -14.52
CA THR A 172 -1.85 -1.51 -15.60
C THR A 172 -2.40 -0.19 -16.16
N GLN A 173 -2.73 0.78 -15.29
CA GLN A 173 -3.13 2.11 -15.75
C GLN A 173 -2.02 2.81 -16.53
N MET A 174 -0.76 2.71 -16.07
CA MET A 174 0.39 3.30 -16.75
C MET A 174 0.53 2.74 -18.18
N ILE A 175 0.42 1.42 -18.32
CA ILE A 175 0.45 0.73 -19.62
C ILE A 175 -0.73 1.18 -20.49
N ASN A 176 -1.95 1.25 -19.94
CA ASN A 176 -3.13 1.73 -20.66
C ASN A 176 -2.97 3.18 -21.13
N GLY A 177 -2.35 4.03 -20.32
CA GLY A 177 -2.01 5.42 -20.68
C GLY A 177 -1.01 5.47 -21.84
N LEU A 178 0.04 4.65 -21.79
CA LEU A 178 1.05 4.55 -22.85
C LEU A 178 0.47 4.08 -24.19
N PHE A 179 -0.35 3.02 -24.18
CA PHE A 179 -1.05 2.57 -25.39
C PHE A 179 -1.99 3.64 -25.94
N GLY A 180 -2.66 4.39 -25.06
CA GLY A 180 -3.47 5.52 -25.49
C GLY A 180 -2.64 6.64 -26.15
N CYS A 181 -1.42 6.91 -25.66
CA CYS A 181 -0.53 7.90 -26.26
C CYS A 181 0.06 7.43 -27.61
N LEU A 182 0.41 6.15 -27.74
CA LEU A 182 1.08 5.58 -28.92
C LEU A 182 0.10 5.15 -30.03
N CYS A 183 -1.05 4.57 -29.67
CA CYS A 183 -2.04 4.05 -30.61
C CYS A 183 -3.27 4.95 -30.76
N GLY A 184 -3.32 6.08 -30.05
CA GLY A 184 -4.35 7.10 -30.20
C GLY A 184 -4.16 7.88 -31.49
N THR A 185 -4.60 7.32 -32.62
CA THR A 185 -4.80 8.10 -33.85
C THR A 185 -5.71 9.26 -33.49
N CYS A 186 -5.20 10.48 -33.61
CA CYS A 186 -6.04 11.67 -33.67
C CYS A 186 -6.90 11.54 -34.94
N ASN A 187 -8.05 10.88 -34.84
CA ASN A 187 -9.13 11.18 -35.77
C ASN A 187 -9.54 12.62 -35.47
N LYS A 188 -8.93 13.55 -36.21
CA LYS A 188 -9.53 14.84 -36.50
C LYS A 188 -10.85 14.52 -37.18
N GLU A 189 -11.94 14.43 -36.43
CA GLU A 189 -13.22 14.78 -36.99
C GLU A 189 -13.42 16.27 -36.75
N ALA A 190 -13.67 16.94 -37.87
CA ALA A 190 -13.82 18.36 -38.00
C ALA A 190 -14.89 18.90 -37.03
N GLN A 191 -14.57 20.02 -36.40
CA GLN A 191 -15.53 21.12 -36.32
C GLN A 191 -14.89 22.28 -37.09
N ILE A 192 -15.05 22.20 -38.41
CA ILE A 192 -15.13 23.36 -39.29
C ILE A 192 -16.52 23.94 -39.07
N ALA A 193 -16.58 25.28 -39.02
CA ALA A 193 -17.74 26.17 -38.96
C ALA A 193 -18.37 26.38 -37.56
#